data_AF-A0A917UR37-F1
#
_entry.id   AF-A0A917UR37-F1
#
_cell.length_a   1.000
_cell.length_b   1.000
_cell.length_c   1.000
_cell.angle_alpha   90.00
_cell.angle_beta   90.00
_cell.angle_gamma   90.00
#
_symmetry.space_group_name_H-M   'P 1'
#
loop_
_entity.id
_entity.type
_entity.pdbx_description
1 polymer ?
#
loop_
_entity_poly.entity_id
_entity_poly.type
_entity_poly.pdbx_seq_one_letter_code
_entity_poly.pdbx_strand_id
1 'polypeptide(L)'
;MNDTAVAHLNEAGDPTATLFTNDTAQLAAGEGRLTVRHVAAAPAVDVLAGGSPVITALANPEEAKLDLAAGTVSAAVAATGTTDPVIGPADVEVAEGANTIVYAWGSLEADNLALAVQTVAVAGMHSSPDGVPAGSTGLVATNGPDSGACVWAAVIGGSLLAAVELIWVAVRRRVAAGAER
;
A
#
# COMPACT_ATOMS: atom_id res chain seq x y z
N MET A 1 9.73 20.68 18.90
CA MET A 1 9.87 19.60 19.89
C MET A 1 8.54 18.91 20.01
N ASN A 2 8.58 17.58 20.13
CA ASN A 2 7.42 16.73 20.35
C ASN A 2 7.80 15.81 21.51
N ASP A 3 7.15 15.94 22.65
CA ASP A 3 7.51 15.25 23.89
C ASP A 3 6.26 14.57 24.48
N THR A 4 6.44 13.38 25.05
CA THR A 4 5.39 12.67 25.79
C THR A 4 5.82 12.54 27.25
N ALA A 5 4.99 13.02 28.17
CA ALA A 5 5.15 12.78 29.60
C ALA A 5 4.35 11.54 30.01
N VAL A 6 4.98 10.64 30.76
CA VAL A 6 4.36 9.39 31.24
C VAL A 6 4.47 9.33 32.76
N ALA A 7 3.34 9.17 33.44
CA ALA A 7 3.32 8.81 34.86
C ALA A 7 3.26 7.28 34.98
N HIS A 8 4.17 6.68 35.73
CA HIS A 8 4.33 5.23 35.80
C HIS A 8 4.98 4.78 37.11
N LEU A 9 5.19 3.48 37.28
CA LEU A 9 5.93 2.94 38.41
C LEU A 9 7.40 2.74 38.02
N ASN A 10 8.34 3.00 38.93
CA ASN A 10 9.74 2.64 38.74
C ASN A 10 9.93 1.12 38.94
N GLU A 11 11.14 0.60 38.75
CA GLU A 11 11.44 -0.83 38.95
C GLU A 11 11.07 -1.35 40.35
N ALA A 12 11.14 -0.50 41.38
CA ALA A 12 10.77 -0.83 42.76
C ALA A 12 9.25 -0.73 43.05
N GLY A 13 8.44 -0.31 42.07
CA GLY A 13 7.00 -0.13 42.26
C GLY A 13 6.57 1.23 42.82
N ASP A 14 7.48 2.20 42.97
CA ASP A 14 7.14 3.55 43.43
C ASP A 14 6.64 4.42 42.27
N PRO A 15 5.63 5.29 42.49
CA PRO A 15 5.13 6.19 41.46
C PRO A 15 6.18 7.24 41.06
N THR A 16 6.34 7.45 39.75
CA THR A 16 7.27 8.39 39.14
C THR A 16 6.68 8.98 37.85
N ALA A 17 7.38 9.94 37.24
CA ALA A 17 7.06 10.47 35.93
C ALA A 17 8.32 10.69 35.11
N THR A 18 8.28 10.30 33.84
CA THR A 18 9.38 10.44 32.89
C THR A 18 8.92 11.23 31.67
N LEU A 19 9.76 12.14 31.21
CA LEU A 19 9.56 12.88 29.97
C LEU A 19 10.40 12.21 28.87
N PHE A 20 9.75 11.84 27.77
CA PHE A 20 10.41 11.28 26.61
C PHE A 20 10.28 12.23 25.42
N THR A 21 11.39 12.47 24.73
CA THR A 21 11.38 13.22 23.47
C THR A 21 11.12 12.27 22.31
N ASN A 22 10.03 12.51 21.60
CA ASN A 22 9.62 11.68 20.48
C ASN A 22 10.51 11.98 19.28
N ASP A 23 11.11 10.92 18.75
CA ASP A 23 11.93 11.05 17.55
C ASP A 23 11.04 11.17 16.32
N THR A 24 11.09 12.34 15.69
CA THR A 24 10.37 12.68 14.46
C THR A 24 11.34 12.97 13.31
N ALA A 25 12.53 12.37 13.32
CA ALA A 25 13.44 12.43 12.18
C ALA A 25 12.83 11.73 10.96
N GLN A 26 13.26 12.13 9.76
CA GLN A 26 12.82 11.50 8.51
C GLN A 26 13.25 10.03 8.45
N LEU A 27 12.36 9.20 7.91
CA LEU A 27 12.56 7.77 7.65
C LEU A 27 12.80 7.53 6.15
N ALA A 28 13.27 6.34 5.76
CA ALA A 28 13.29 5.99 4.36
C ALA A 28 11.86 5.74 3.83
N ALA A 29 11.69 5.80 2.50
CA ALA A 29 10.40 5.47 1.90
C ALA A 29 10.06 3.99 2.15
N GLY A 30 8.80 3.70 2.50
CA GLY A 30 8.35 2.35 2.87
C GLY A 30 8.68 1.92 4.31
N GLU A 31 9.35 2.77 5.10
CA GLU A 31 9.70 2.46 6.49
C GLU A 31 8.84 3.21 7.51
N GLY A 32 8.63 2.57 8.66
CA GLY A 32 8.11 3.15 9.88
C GLY A 32 9.08 2.95 11.04
N ARG A 33 8.96 3.77 12.08
CA ARG A 33 9.75 3.63 13.29
C ARG A 33 8.94 2.98 14.39
N LEU A 34 9.53 2.00 15.06
CA LEU A 34 9.00 1.40 16.28
C LEU A 34 9.87 1.85 17.45
N THR A 35 9.28 2.57 18.39
CA THR A 35 9.91 2.91 19.67
C THR A 35 9.28 2.08 20.77
N VAL A 36 10.07 1.31 21.52
CA VAL A 36 9.58 0.57 22.70
C VAL A 36 10.08 1.25 23.96
N ARG A 37 9.17 1.57 24.87
CA ARG A 37 9.45 2.21 26.16
C ARG A 37 9.06 1.26 27.28
N HIS A 38 10.03 0.90 28.11
CA HIS A 38 9.77 0.11 29.31
C HIS A 38 9.49 1.06 30.48
N VAL A 39 8.26 1.08 30.96
CA VAL A 39 7.81 1.93 32.07
C VAL A 39 7.06 1.12 33.13
N ALA A 40 7.19 -0.22 33.11
CA ALA A 40 6.56 -1.09 34.09
C ALA A 40 7.48 -1.37 35.27
N ALA A 41 6.90 -1.58 36.45
CA ALA A 41 7.60 -2.10 37.63
C ALA A 41 7.92 -3.58 37.42
N ALA A 42 9.00 -3.82 36.67
CA ALA A 42 9.55 -5.12 36.37
C ALA A 42 11.06 -4.98 36.11
N PRO A 43 11.84 -6.06 36.29
CA PRO A 43 13.23 -6.10 35.87
C PRO A 43 13.41 -5.81 34.37
N ALA A 44 14.67 -5.79 33.91
CA ALA A 44 14.98 -5.68 32.49
C ALA A 44 14.27 -6.76 31.65
N VAL A 45 13.77 -6.34 30.49
CA VAL A 45 13.00 -7.18 29.58
C VAL A 45 13.63 -7.26 28.19
N ASP A 46 13.36 -8.36 27.51
CA ASP A 46 13.68 -8.56 26.11
C ASP A 46 12.39 -8.43 25.28
N VAL A 47 12.46 -7.71 24.17
CA VAL A 47 11.36 -7.60 23.21
C VAL A 47 11.60 -8.62 22.11
N LEU A 48 10.67 -9.55 21.97
CA LEU A 48 10.69 -10.61 20.98
C LEU A 48 9.84 -10.20 19.79
N ALA A 49 10.36 -10.35 18.57
CA ALA A 49 9.58 -10.27 17.33
C ALA A 49 9.66 -11.61 16.61
N GLY A 50 8.50 -12.21 16.28
CA GLY A 50 8.46 -13.55 15.69
C GLY A 50 9.16 -14.63 16.55
N GLY A 51 9.19 -14.44 17.87
CA GLY A 51 9.84 -15.36 18.83
C GLY A 51 11.35 -15.19 18.99
N SER A 52 11.98 -14.21 18.32
CA SER A 52 13.42 -13.91 18.47
C SER A 52 13.63 -12.55 19.14
N PRO A 53 14.59 -12.41 20.07
CA PRO A 53 14.86 -11.14 20.74
C PRO A 53 15.45 -10.12 19.76
N VAL A 54 14.74 -9.01 19.57
CA VAL A 54 15.17 -7.87 18.75
C VAL A 54 15.72 -6.72 19.57
N ILE A 55 15.24 -6.59 20.81
CA ILE A 55 15.77 -5.67 21.83
C ILE A 55 16.06 -6.53 23.06
N THR A 56 17.24 -6.36 23.65
CA THR A 56 17.64 -7.08 24.85
C THR A 56 17.94 -6.13 25.99
N ALA A 57 17.68 -6.60 27.22
CA ALA A 57 18.00 -5.91 28.46
C ALA A 57 17.47 -4.47 28.54
N LEU A 58 16.26 -4.22 28.02
CA LEU A 58 15.62 -2.91 28.13
C LEU A 58 15.14 -2.72 29.57
N ALA A 59 15.74 -1.78 30.29
CA ALA A 59 15.40 -1.47 31.68
C ALA A 59 14.38 -0.32 31.79
N ASN A 60 13.68 -0.18 32.91
CA ASN A 60 12.82 0.96 33.17
C ASN A 60 13.65 2.15 33.70
N PRO A 61 13.56 3.38 33.15
CA PRO A 61 12.60 3.88 32.15
C PRO A 61 13.21 4.04 30.73
N GLU A 62 14.04 3.12 30.27
CA GLU A 62 14.76 3.25 29.00
C GLU A 62 13.86 3.01 27.77
N GLU A 63 14.31 3.51 26.62
CA GLU A 63 13.65 3.33 25.33
C GLU A 63 14.60 2.74 24.27
N ALA A 64 14.06 1.93 23.37
CA ALA A 64 14.76 1.42 22.21
C ALA A 64 13.99 1.78 20.93
N LYS A 65 14.71 1.98 19.82
CA LYS A 65 14.17 2.41 18.52
C LYS A 65 14.62 1.49 17.42
N LEU A 66 13.71 1.13 16.54
CA LEU A 66 13.98 0.32 15.35
C LEU A 66 13.27 0.95 14.15
N ASP A 67 13.99 1.08 13.05
CA ASP A 67 13.41 1.44 11.76
C ASP A 67 13.14 0.14 10.99
N LEU A 68 11.88 -0.06 10.60
CA LEU A 68 11.38 -1.31 10.04
C LEU A 68 10.54 -1.00 8.80
N ALA A 69 10.46 -1.96 7.88
CA ALA A 69 9.50 -1.87 6.78
C ALA A 69 8.07 -1.77 7.36
N ALA A 70 7.24 -0.92 6.75
CA ALA A 70 5.86 -0.73 7.19
C ALA A 70 5.08 -2.05 7.11
N GLY A 71 4.29 -2.33 8.14
CA GLY A 71 3.55 -3.58 8.27
C GLY A 71 3.24 -3.94 9.72
N THR A 72 2.62 -5.10 9.90
CA THR A 72 2.29 -5.62 11.24
C THR A 72 3.42 -6.51 11.75
N VAL A 73 3.91 -6.22 12.95
CA VAL A 73 4.91 -7.01 13.67
C VAL A 73 4.24 -7.66 14.87
N SER A 74 4.32 -8.99 14.96
CA SER A 74 3.89 -9.71 16.15
C SER A 74 5.01 -9.67 17.19
N ALA A 75 4.75 -8.96 18.29
CA ALA A 75 5.73 -8.69 19.34
C ALA A 75 5.29 -9.27 20.68
N ALA A 76 6.25 -9.73 21.47
CA ALA A 76 6.05 -10.12 22.86
C ALA A 76 7.16 -9.55 23.73
N VAL A 77 6.91 -9.41 25.02
CA VAL A 77 7.91 -8.98 26.01
C VAL A 77 8.15 -10.13 26.97
N ALA A 78 9.41 -10.51 27.14
CA ALA A 78 9.86 -11.56 28.05
C ALA A 78 10.86 -10.99 29.05
N ALA A 79 11.09 -11.70 30.16
CA ALA A 79 12.17 -11.33 31.07
C ALA A 79 13.54 -11.49 30.35
N THR A 80 14.53 -10.66 30.70
CA THR A 80 15.82 -10.73 30.02
C THR A 80 16.46 -12.11 30.12
N GLY A 81 16.88 -12.63 28.96
CA GLY A 81 17.48 -13.95 28.83
C GLY A 81 16.49 -15.11 28.82
N THR A 82 15.17 -14.85 28.84
CA THR A 82 14.13 -15.88 28.68
C THR A 82 13.34 -15.64 27.40
N THR A 83 12.59 -16.67 26.98
CA THR A 83 11.65 -16.59 25.85
C THR A 83 10.20 -16.74 26.30
N ASP A 84 9.96 -16.82 27.61
CA ASP A 84 8.63 -16.96 28.18
C ASP A 84 7.98 -15.57 28.25
N PRO A 85 6.94 -15.30 27.45
CA PRO A 85 6.37 -13.98 27.35
C PRO A 85 5.58 -13.63 28.62
N VAL A 86 5.90 -12.48 29.21
CA VAL A 86 5.15 -11.86 30.31
C VAL A 86 4.08 -10.90 29.78
N ILE A 87 4.27 -10.40 28.55
CA ILE A 87 3.29 -9.60 27.82
C ILE A 87 3.25 -10.07 26.36
N GLY A 88 2.05 -10.35 25.85
CA GLY A 88 1.85 -10.74 24.45
C GLY A 88 1.87 -12.25 24.19
N PRO A 89 1.77 -12.69 22.92
CA PRO A 89 2.00 -11.90 21.71
C PRO A 89 0.89 -10.88 21.42
N ALA A 90 1.30 -9.70 20.98
CA ALA A 90 0.42 -8.63 20.53
C ALA A 90 0.88 -8.15 19.15
N ASP A 91 -0.08 -7.94 18.26
CA ASP A 91 0.19 -7.43 16.92
C ASP A 91 0.30 -5.89 16.99
N VAL A 92 1.45 -5.37 16.58
CA VAL A 92 1.75 -3.94 16.55
C VAL A 92 1.87 -3.49 15.10
N GLU A 93 1.09 -2.48 14.74
CA GLU A 93 1.14 -1.87 13.41
C GLU A 93 2.26 -0.82 13.34
N VAL A 94 3.23 -1.06 12.46
CA VAL A 94 4.28 -0.10 12.10
C VAL A 94 3.82 0.63 10.85
N ALA A 95 3.33 1.86 11.04
CA ALA A 95 2.84 2.69 9.95
C ALA A 95 4.02 3.37 9.22
N GLU A 96 3.94 3.42 7.89
CA GLU A 96 4.92 4.12 7.06
C GLU A 96 4.97 5.61 7.40
N GLY A 97 6.17 6.18 7.51
CA GLY A 97 6.34 7.62 7.77
C GLY A 97 5.85 8.06 9.15
N ALA A 98 5.70 7.12 10.09
CA ALA A 98 5.27 7.39 11.46
C ALA A 98 6.17 6.67 12.46
N ASN A 99 6.19 7.21 13.68
CA ASN A 99 6.79 6.57 14.85
C ASN A 99 5.68 5.95 15.71
N THR A 100 5.56 4.63 15.67
CA THR A 100 4.71 3.86 16.58
C THR A 100 5.48 3.63 17.88
N ILE A 101 4.97 4.18 18.99
CA ILE A 101 5.56 4.10 20.31
C ILE A 101 4.74 3.12 21.15
N VAL A 102 5.37 2.05 21.62
CA VAL A 102 4.76 1.03 22.48
C VAL A 102 5.27 1.22 23.90
N TYR A 103 4.34 1.34 24.85
CA TYR A 103 4.64 1.46 26.27
C TYR A 103 4.28 0.15 26.97
N ALA A 104 5.27 -0.51 27.55
CA ALA A 104 5.04 -1.58 28.51
C ALA A 104 4.87 -0.96 29.89
N TRP A 105 3.69 -1.09 30.49
CA TRP A 105 3.34 -0.44 31.76
C TRP A 105 2.65 -1.43 32.71
N GLY A 106 2.55 -1.05 33.99
CA GLY A 106 2.00 -1.90 35.05
C GLY A 106 3.09 -2.38 36.02
N SER A 107 2.83 -3.48 36.69
CA SER A 107 3.69 -4.13 37.67
C SER A 107 3.65 -5.64 37.47
N LEU A 108 4.83 -6.25 37.45
CA LEU A 108 4.95 -7.70 37.40
C LEU A 108 4.47 -8.35 38.70
N GLU A 109 4.74 -7.73 39.84
CA GLU A 109 4.35 -8.23 41.16
C GLU A 109 2.83 -8.20 41.38
N ALA A 110 2.16 -7.18 40.83
CA ALA A 110 0.71 -7.02 40.90
C ALA A 110 -0.05 -7.70 39.76
N ASP A 111 0.64 -8.41 38.87
CA ASP A 111 0.08 -9.13 37.71
C ASP A 111 -0.85 -8.26 36.84
N ASN A 112 -0.46 -7.00 36.61
CA ASN A 112 -1.25 -6.03 35.85
C ASN A 112 -0.46 -5.38 34.71
N LEU A 113 0.51 -6.11 34.15
CA LEU A 113 1.27 -5.69 32.99
C LEU A 113 0.35 -5.53 31.78
N ALA A 114 0.52 -4.42 31.06
CA ALA A 114 -0.28 -4.09 29.89
C ALA A 114 0.55 -3.30 28.87
N LEU A 115 0.01 -3.18 27.65
CA LEU A 115 0.58 -2.39 26.57
C LEU A 115 -0.31 -1.19 26.26
N ALA A 116 0.31 -0.05 25.98
CA ALA A 116 -0.33 1.08 25.33
C ALA A 116 0.44 1.43 24.06
N VAL A 117 -0.27 1.82 23.00
CA VAL A 117 0.34 2.17 21.71
C VAL A 117 -0.04 3.60 21.34
N GLN A 118 0.95 4.37 20.94
CA GLN A 118 0.80 5.74 20.48
C GLN A 118 1.47 5.88 19.11
N THR A 119 0.72 6.36 18.11
CA THR A 119 1.31 6.69 16.81
C THR A 119 1.59 8.18 16.72
N VAL A 120 2.82 8.53 16.38
CA VAL A 120 3.27 9.91 16.14
C VAL A 120 3.65 10.05 14.68
N ALA A 121 2.88 10.82 13.91
CA ALA A 121 3.17 11.05 12.50
C ALA A 121 4.46 11.87 12.34
N VAL A 122 5.32 11.49 11.39
CA VAL A 122 6.47 12.30 10.99
C VAL A 122 6.00 13.28 9.91
N ALA A 123 6.16 14.59 10.18
CA ALA A 123 5.66 15.63 9.29
C ALA A 123 6.30 15.54 7.90
N GLY A 124 5.47 15.60 6.85
CA GLY A 124 5.92 15.61 5.46
C GLY A 124 6.26 14.23 4.88
N MET A 125 6.00 13.14 5.59
CA MET A 125 6.16 11.79 5.06
C MET A 125 4.86 11.34 4.40
N HIS A 126 4.73 11.66 3.11
CA HIS A 126 3.72 11.10 2.22
C HIS A 126 4.45 10.37 1.09
N SER A 127 4.16 9.10 0.92
CA SER A 127 4.72 8.31 -0.19
C SER A 127 4.11 8.80 -1.50
N SER A 128 4.94 8.90 -2.54
CA SER A 128 4.41 9.13 -3.88
C SER A 128 3.59 7.91 -4.31
N PRO A 129 2.49 8.07 -5.07
CA PRO A 129 1.71 6.93 -5.54
C PRO A 129 2.60 5.94 -6.29
N ASP A 130 2.35 4.63 -6.16
CA ASP A 130 3.08 3.54 -6.85
C ASP A 130 2.99 3.58 -8.40
N GLY A 131 2.36 4.62 -8.95
CA GLY A 131 2.07 4.82 -10.36
C GLY A 131 0.57 4.77 -10.62
N VAL A 132 0.12 5.57 -11.59
CA VAL A 132 -1.21 5.38 -12.17
C VAL A 132 -1.08 4.41 -13.34
N PRO A 133 -1.92 3.36 -13.44
CA PRO A 133 -1.98 2.53 -14.63
C PRO A 133 -2.44 3.39 -15.81
N ALA A 134 -1.50 3.95 -16.57
CA ALA A 134 -1.78 4.52 -17.87
C ALA A 134 -2.09 3.34 -18.78
N GLY A 135 -3.38 2.99 -18.90
CA GLY A 135 -3.83 1.86 -19.70
C GLY A 135 -3.17 1.83 -21.07
N SER A 136 -2.63 0.69 -21.45
CA SER A 136 -1.94 0.47 -22.73
C SER A 136 -2.91 0.36 -23.91
N THR A 137 -4.02 1.09 -23.89
CA THR A 137 -4.88 1.23 -25.06
C THR A 137 -4.21 2.22 -26.00
N GLY A 138 -3.13 1.77 -26.64
CA GLY A 138 -2.56 2.44 -27.78
C GLY A 138 -3.63 2.53 -28.86
N LEU A 139 -4.29 3.68 -28.96
CA LEU A 139 -4.81 4.13 -30.25
C LEU A 139 -3.60 4.42 -31.13
N VAL A 140 -3.00 3.36 -31.67
CA VAL A 140 -2.35 3.45 -32.97
C VAL A 140 -3.42 4.01 -33.88
N ALA A 141 -3.20 5.22 -34.37
CA ALA A 141 -4.07 5.85 -35.34
C ALA A 141 -4.23 4.88 -36.52
N THR A 142 -5.38 4.22 -36.63
CA THR A 142 -5.79 3.48 -37.83
C THR A 142 -6.20 4.45 -38.95
N ASN A 143 -5.69 5.69 -38.95
CA ASN A 143 -5.80 6.63 -40.07
C ASN A 143 -4.75 6.29 -41.16
N GLY A 144 -4.49 5.02 -41.39
CA GLY A 144 -3.88 4.55 -42.63
C GLY A 144 -5.02 4.29 -43.62
N PRO A 145 -4.92 4.68 -44.89
CA PRO A 145 -5.98 4.41 -45.85
C PRO A 145 -6.11 2.89 -46.01
N ASP A 146 -7.19 2.33 -45.45
CA ASP A 146 -7.57 0.93 -45.58
C ASP A 146 -7.67 0.58 -47.07
N SER A 147 -6.62 -0.07 -47.59
CA SER A 147 -6.60 -0.71 -48.90
C SER A 147 -7.48 -1.99 -48.94
N GLY A 148 -8.53 -2.04 -48.12
CA GLY A 148 -9.52 -3.12 -48.05
C GLY A 148 -10.95 -2.67 -48.35
N ALA A 149 -11.24 -1.36 -48.37
CA ALA A 149 -12.57 -0.84 -48.69
C ALA A 149 -12.87 -0.77 -50.20
N CYS A 150 -11.85 -0.87 -51.07
CA CYS A 150 -12.00 -0.73 -52.52
C CYS A 150 -12.45 -2.01 -53.26
N VAL A 151 -12.48 -3.19 -52.63
CA VAL A 151 -12.87 -4.42 -53.34
C VAL A 151 -14.40 -4.58 -53.41
N TRP A 152 -15.15 -4.12 -52.41
CA TRP A 152 -16.62 -4.21 -52.43
C TRP A 152 -17.30 -3.07 -53.21
N ALA A 153 -16.64 -1.93 -53.38
CA ALA A 153 -17.16 -0.83 -54.20
C ALA A 153 -17.10 -1.11 -55.72
N ALA A 154 -16.21 -2.01 -56.18
CA ALA A 154 -16.07 -2.36 -57.60
C ALA A 154 -17.15 -3.34 -58.11
N VAL A 155 -17.75 -4.17 -57.25
CA VAL A 155 -18.75 -5.19 -57.66
C VAL A 155 -20.14 -4.58 -57.87
N ILE A 156 -20.49 -3.51 -57.14
CA ILE A 156 -21.79 -2.83 -57.25
C ILE A 156 -21.77 -1.77 -58.38
N GLY A 157 -20.61 -1.17 -58.68
CA GLY A 157 -20.47 -0.20 -59.78
C GLY A 157 -20.44 -0.83 -61.18
N GLY A 158 -19.88 -2.04 -61.32
CA GLY A 158 -19.77 -2.73 -62.62
C GLY A 158 -21.07 -3.38 -63.11
N SER A 159 -22.01 -3.69 -62.22
CA SER A 159 -23.26 -4.38 -62.56
C SER A 159 -24.39 -3.42 -63.01
N LEU A 160 -24.28 -2.12 -62.73
CA LEU A 160 -25.24 -1.11 -63.20
C LEU A 160 -24.97 -0.61 -64.63
N LEU A 161 -23.75 -0.75 -65.17
CA LEU A 161 -23.45 -0.34 -66.54
C LEU A 161 -23.80 -1.42 -67.59
N ALA A 162 -23.78 -2.71 -67.23
CA ALA A 162 -24.19 -3.78 -68.14
C ALA A 162 -25.72 -3.88 -68.34
N ALA A 163 -26.52 -3.38 -67.38
CA ALA A 163 -27.98 -3.38 -67.48
C ALA A 163 -28.52 -2.29 -68.44
N VAL A 164 -27.80 -1.17 -68.60
CA VAL A 164 -28.22 -0.06 -69.48
C VAL A 164 -27.99 -0.39 -70.96
N GLU A 165 -26.94 -1.11 -71.31
CA GLU A 165 -26.69 -1.49 -72.72
C GLU A 165 -27.69 -2.53 -73.26
N LEU A 166 -28.14 -3.48 -72.43
CA LEU A 166 -29.12 -4.48 -72.85
C LEU A 166 -30.51 -3.89 -73.11
N ILE A 167 -30.90 -2.84 -72.38
CA ILE A 167 -32.16 -2.12 -72.60
C ILE A 167 -32.11 -1.34 -73.92
N TRP A 168 -30.98 -0.72 -74.27
CA TRP A 168 -30.86 0.06 -75.50
C TRP A 168 -30.88 -0.81 -76.76
N VAL A 169 -30.26 -2.00 -76.72
CA VAL A 169 -30.30 -2.97 -77.83
C VAL A 169 -31.70 -3.57 -78.02
N ALA A 170 -32.45 -3.80 -76.95
CA ALA A 170 -33.82 -4.32 -77.03
C ALA A 170 -34.82 -3.28 -77.62
N VAL A 171 -34.64 -1.99 -77.33
CA VAL A 171 -35.49 -0.92 -77.88
C VAL A 171 -35.24 -0.71 -79.38
N ARG A 172 -33.98 -0.79 -79.85
CA ARG A 172 -33.67 -0.67 -81.29
C ARG A 172 -34.29 -1.77 -82.15
N ARG A 173 -34.38 -3.01 -81.64
CA ARG A 173 -34.98 -4.13 -82.38
C ARG A 173 -36.51 -4.04 -82.52
N ARG A 174 -37.20 -3.36 -81.60
CA ARG A 174 -38.66 -3.15 -81.70
C ARG A 174 -39.05 -2.01 -82.64
N VAL A 175 -38.16 -1.02 -82.84
CA VAL A 175 -38.39 0.06 -83.83
C VAL A 175 -38.16 -0.43 -85.27
N ALA A 176 -37.30 -1.43 -85.49
CA ALA A 176 -37.08 -2.03 -86.81
C ALA A 176 -38.13 -3.07 -87.21
N ALA A 177 -38.97 -3.56 -86.29
CA ALA A 177 -40.03 -4.55 -86.57
C ALA A 177 -41.43 -3.92 -86.71
N GLY A 178 -41.53 -2.58 -86.71
CA GLY A 178 -42.77 -1.82 -86.94
C GLY A 178 -42.86 -1.17 -88.33
N ALA A 179 -41.91 -1.45 -89.23
CA ALA A 179 -41.81 -0.79 -90.53
C ALA A 179 -41.68 -1.82 -91.67
N GLU A 180 -42.53 -2.83 -91.70
CA GLU A 180 -42.87 -3.59 -92.92
C GLU A 180 -44.38 -3.90 -92.93
N ARG A 181 -45.13 -2.96 -93.51
CA ARG A 181 -46.39 -3.17 -94.23
C ARG A 181 -46.23 -2.51 -95.60
#